data_AF-A0A1G1NQD6-F1
#
_entry.id   AF-A0A1G1NQD6-F1
#
_cell.length_a   1.000
_cell.length_b   1.000
_cell.length_c   1.000
_cell.angle_alpha   90.00
_cell.angle_beta   90.00
_cell.angle_gamma   90.00
#
_symmetry.space_group_name_H-M   'P 1'
#
loop_
_entity.id
_entity.type
_entity.pdbx_description
1 polymer ?
#
loop_
_entity_poly.entity_id
_entity_poly.type
_entity_poly.pdbx_seq_one_letter_code
_entity_poly.pdbx_strand_id
1 'polypeptide(L)'
;MNPLVRRTLIAVRKHPDSPYVFCNANGENYANVRKSFFTALKKSGIIKFRFHDLRHTFASHLVMSGVDLTTVRELLGHKSLEMTLRYSHLSPDHKQRAVANLSRQMDTFWTPERTKENEEVFDFSQLFESKEVIEHPGP
;
A
#
# COMPACT_ATOMS: atom_id res chain seq x y z
N MET A 1 3.86 15.61 -5.84
CA MET A 1 3.96 15.92 -4.39
C MET A 1 2.57 16.30 -3.89
N ASN A 2 2.10 15.74 -2.77
CA ASN A 2 0.78 16.04 -2.22
C ASN A 2 0.68 17.54 -1.84
N PRO A 3 -0.31 18.30 -2.35
CA PRO A 3 -0.41 19.75 -2.16
C PRO A 3 -0.69 20.13 -0.69
N LEU A 4 -1.38 19.28 0.06
CA LEU A 4 -1.61 19.47 1.50
C LEU A 4 -0.29 19.38 2.25
N VAL A 5 0.50 18.33 1.99
CA VAL A 5 1.82 18.15 2.62
C VAL A 5 2.73 19.34 2.31
N ARG A 6 2.76 19.81 1.07
CA ARG A 6 3.56 20.99 0.69
C ARG A 6 3.10 22.25 1.44
N ARG A 7 1.80 22.52 1.50
CA ARG A 7 1.24 23.67 2.24
C ARG A 7 1.59 23.58 3.72
N THR A 8 1.41 22.41 4.34
CA THR A 8 1.75 22.19 5.74
C THR A 8 3.23 22.45 6.00
N LEU A 9 4.14 21.90 5.18
CA LEU A 9 5.58 22.09 5.34
C LEU A 9 6.05 23.54 5.12
N ILE A 10 5.34 24.31 4.30
CA ILE A 10 5.60 25.75 4.13
C ILE A 10 5.07 26.55 5.33
N ALA A 11 3.92 26.13 5.88
CA ALA A 11 3.29 26.78 7.04
C ALA A 11 3.99 26.47 8.38
N VAL A 12 4.84 25.44 8.45
CA VAL A 12 5.68 25.19 9.64
C VAL A 12 6.55 26.43 9.89
N ARG A 13 6.50 26.96 11.12
CA ARG A 13 7.32 28.10 11.56
C ARG A 13 8.81 27.77 11.35
N LYS A 14 9.44 28.44 10.38
CA LYS A 14 10.85 28.29 10.07
C LYS A 14 11.69 29.28 10.86
N HIS A 15 12.92 28.91 11.19
CA HIS A 15 13.92 29.86 11.64
C HIS A 15 14.32 30.76 10.45
N PRO A 16 14.37 32.10 10.62
CA PRO A 16 14.58 33.04 9.50
C PRO A 16 15.83 32.73 8.67
N ASP A 17 16.90 32.33 9.34
CA ASP A 17 18.22 32.15 8.71
C ASP A 17 18.61 30.67 8.50
N SER A 18 17.65 29.74 8.60
CA SER A 18 17.94 28.31 8.47
C SER A 18 17.58 27.78 7.07
N PRO A 19 18.49 27.05 6.39
CA PRO A 19 18.16 26.37 5.14
C PRO A 19 17.33 25.09 5.36
N TYR A 20 17.10 24.66 6.60
CA TYR A 20 16.46 23.38 6.91
C TYR A 20 14.94 23.50 7.10
N VAL A 21 14.21 22.46 6.67
CA VAL A 21 12.74 22.35 6.92
C VAL A 21 12.45 22.12 8.41
N PHE A 22 13.32 21.37 9.08
CA PHE A 22 13.26 21.13 10.52
C PHE A 22 14.59 21.56 11.16
N CYS A 23 14.55 22.63 11.95
CA CYS A 23 15.70 23.19 12.63
C CYS A 23 15.48 23.25 14.15
N ASN A 24 16.57 23.29 14.91
CA ASN A 24 16.53 23.58 16.33
C ASN A 24 16.20 25.07 16.57
N ALA A 25 16.12 25.48 17.85
CA ALA A 25 15.84 26.87 18.22
C ALA A 25 16.87 27.88 17.68
N ASN A 26 18.10 27.42 17.39
CA ASN A 26 19.20 28.23 16.87
C ASN A 26 19.27 28.25 15.33
N GLY A 27 18.33 27.57 14.65
CA GLY A 27 18.33 27.48 13.18
C GLY A 27 19.27 26.41 12.60
N GLU A 28 19.89 25.58 13.43
CA GLU A 28 20.76 24.49 12.97
C GLU A 28 19.95 23.21 12.72
N ASN A 29 20.54 22.23 12.03
CA ASN A 29 19.90 20.96 11.79
C ASN A 29 19.70 20.16 13.09
N TYR A 30 18.64 19.35 13.16
CA TYR A 30 18.49 18.37 14.22
C TYR A 30 19.55 17.27 14.09
N ALA A 31 20.63 17.37 14.86
CA ALA A 31 21.68 16.34 14.89
C ALA A 31 21.18 15.00 15.44
N ASN A 32 20.20 15.00 16.36
CA ASN A 32 19.70 13.78 16.98
C ASN A 32 18.19 13.80 17.24
N VAL A 33 17.44 13.10 16.39
CA VAL A 33 15.99 12.88 16.52
C VAL A 33 15.62 11.74 17.48
N ARG A 34 16.58 10.93 17.95
CA ARG A 34 16.28 9.82 18.86
C ARG A 34 15.77 10.31 20.21
N LYS A 35 16.34 11.39 20.75
CA LYS A 35 15.93 11.92 22.07
C LYS A 35 14.48 12.38 22.08
N SER A 36 14.06 13.14 21.08
CA SER A 36 12.66 13.57 20.91
C SER A 36 11.75 12.37 20.67
N PHE A 37 12.18 11.39 19.87
CA PHE A 37 11.43 10.15 19.64
C PHE A 37 11.21 9.35 20.93
N PHE A 38 12.23 9.08 21.73
CA PHE A 38 12.09 8.37 23.01
C PHE A 38 11.22 9.14 24.01
N THR A 39 11.31 10.48 24.00
CA THR A 39 10.42 11.32 24.83
C THR A 39 8.96 11.16 24.40
N ALA A 40 8.69 11.11 23.09
CA ALA A 40 7.35 10.86 22.56
C ALA A 40 6.85 9.45 22.94
N LEU A 41 7.69 8.42 22.83
CA LEU A 41 7.36 7.06 23.25
C LEU A 41 7.01 6.96 24.74
N LYS A 42 7.80 7.63 25.60
CA LYS A 42 7.53 7.68 27.03
C LYS A 42 6.19 8.34 27.33
N LYS A 43 5.83 9.41 26.60
CA LYS A 43 4.55 10.11 26.73
C LYS A 43 3.38 9.30 26.20
N SER A 44 3.58 8.51 25.15
CA SER A 44 2.52 7.67 24.56
C SER A 44 2.32 6.34 25.26
N GLY A 45 3.17 5.98 26.24
CA GLY A 45 3.09 4.70 26.96
C GLY A 45 3.50 3.48 26.14
N ILE A 46 4.14 3.67 24.98
CA ILE A 46 4.50 2.57 24.09
C ILE A 46 5.87 2.00 24.51
N ILE A 47 5.92 0.70 24.79
CA ILE A 47 7.14 -0.03 25.16
C ILE A 47 7.72 -0.80 23.96
N LYS A 48 9.05 -0.95 23.92
CA LYS A 48 9.78 -1.76 22.92
C LYS A 48 9.53 -1.36 21.44
N PHE A 49 9.38 -0.06 21.16
CA PHE A 49 9.19 0.45 19.80
C PHE A 49 10.43 1.18 19.29
N ARG A 50 10.84 0.91 18.05
CA ARG A 50 12.04 1.47 17.41
C ARG A 50 11.67 2.49 16.37
N PHE A 51 12.61 3.36 16.03
CA PHE A 51 12.40 4.42 15.03
C PHE A 51 11.99 3.86 13.65
N HIS A 52 12.56 2.73 13.24
CA HIS A 52 12.21 2.07 11.98
C HIS A 52 10.80 1.49 11.97
N ASP A 53 10.19 1.25 13.13
CA ASP A 53 8.85 0.67 13.22
C ASP A 53 7.78 1.70 12.77
N LEU A 54 8.09 3.01 12.80
CA LEU A 54 7.26 4.04 12.17
C LEU A 54 7.14 3.82 10.65
N ARG A 55 8.27 3.49 10.00
CA ARG A 55 8.32 3.22 8.57
C ARG A 55 7.62 1.91 8.22
N HIS A 56 7.75 0.89 9.07
CA HIS A 56 7.00 -0.35 8.95
C HIS A 56 5.49 -0.10 9.08
N THR A 57 5.07 0.71 10.05
CA THR A 57 3.66 1.09 10.24
C THR A 57 3.11 1.78 9.00
N PHE A 58 3.80 2.80 8.48
CA PHE A 58 3.38 3.49 7.26
C PHE A 58 3.21 2.53 6.07
N ALA A 59 4.16 1.62 5.86
CA ALA A 59 4.09 0.62 4.80
C ALA A 59 2.90 -0.34 4.97
N SER A 60 2.70 -0.87 6.18
CA SER A 60 1.58 -1.75 6.50
C SER A 60 0.24 -1.07 6.22
N HIS A 61 0.06 0.18 6.66
CA HIS A 61 -1.18 0.93 6.43
C HIS A 61 -1.47 1.16 4.94
N LEU A 62 -0.45 1.46 4.13
CA LEU A 62 -0.64 1.62 2.68
C LEU A 62 -1.08 0.31 2.03
N VAL A 63 -0.42 -0.81 2.35
CA VAL A 63 -0.77 -2.11 1.78
C VAL A 63 -2.17 -2.56 2.24
N MET A 64 -2.50 -2.35 3.52
CA MET A 64 -3.84 -2.60 4.05
C MET A 64 -4.93 -1.72 3.40
N SER A 65 -4.60 -0.48 3.00
CA SER A 65 -5.49 0.36 2.19
C SER A 65 -5.61 -0.08 0.72
N GLY A 66 -4.87 -1.12 0.33
CA GLY A 66 -4.92 -1.72 -0.99
C GLY A 66 -4.03 -1.05 -2.03
N VAL A 67 -3.06 -0.23 -1.61
CA VAL A 67 -2.03 0.32 -2.50
C VAL A 67 -1.09 -0.80 -2.94
N ASP A 68 -0.71 -0.82 -4.21
CA ASP A 68 0.16 -1.83 -4.78
C ASP A 68 1.61 -1.73 -4.21
N LEU A 69 2.30 -2.87 -4.18
CA LEU A 69 3.63 -2.96 -3.57
C LEU A 69 4.70 -2.16 -4.33
N THR A 70 4.51 -1.89 -5.62
CA THR A 70 5.43 -1.08 -6.42
C THR A 70 5.34 0.38 -6.00
N THR A 71 4.14 0.92 -5.89
CA THR A 71 3.87 2.26 -5.37
C THR A 71 4.36 2.39 -3.92
N VAL A 72 4.12 1.38 -3.06
CA VAL A 72 4.62 1.39 -1.68
C VAL A 72 6.16 1.42 -1.65
N ARG A 73 6.85 0.67 -2.53
CA ARG A 73 8.32 0.70 -2.65
C ARG A 73 8.81 2.10 -3.02
N GLU A 74 8.17 2.76 -3.97
CA GLU A 74 8.53 4.12 -4.40
C GLU A 74 8.31 5.15 -3.30
N LEU A 75 7.16 5.09 -2.60
CA LEU A 75 6.83 5.99 -1.49
C LEU A 75 7.79 5.82 -0.30
N LEU A 76 8.25 4.60 -0.06
CA LEU A 76 9.28 4.34 0.94
C LEU A 76 10.67 4.72 0.42
N GLY A 77 10.93 4.68 -0.88
CA GLY A 77 12.27 4.81 -1.44
C GLY A 77 13.13 3.56 -1.18
N HIS A 78 12.53 2.37 -1.22
CA HIS A 78 13.27 1.12 -1.11
C HIS A 78 14.02 0.79 -2.40
N LYS A 79 15.31 0.46 -2.28
CA LYS A 79 16.16 0.11 -3.42
C LYS A 79 15.69 -1.15 -4.12
N SER A 80 15.21 -2.15 -3.39
CA SER A 80 14.67 -3.40 -3.94
C SER A 80 13.22 -3.62 -3.53
N LEU A 81 12.47 -4.32 -4.38
CA LEU A 81 11.11 -4.73 -4.08
C LEU A 81 11.06 -5.76 -2.94
N GLU A 82 12.12 -6.55 -2.78
CA GLU A 82 12.27 -7.56 -1.72
C GLU A 82 12.08 -6.95 -0.32
N MET A 83 12.57 -5.73 -0.08
CA MET A 83 12.36 -5.01 1.19
C MET A 83 10.88 -4.71 1.45
N THR A 84 10.09 -4.53 0.39
CA THR A 84 8.65 -4.23 0.43
C THR A 84 7.79 -5.50 0.41
N LEU A 85 8.28 -6.62 -0.13
CA LEU A 85 7.57 -7.91 -0.15
C LEU A 85 7.20 -8.39 1.26
N ARG A 86 7.92 -7.96 2.30
CA ARG A 86 7.56 -8.20 3.70
C ARG A 86 6.11 -7.81 4.03
N TYR A 87 5.53 -6.83 3.35
CA TYR A 87 4.16 -6.37 3.61
C TYR A 87 3.10 -6.99 2.69
N SER A 88 3.49 -7.79 1.70
CA SER A 88 2.58 -8.36 0.68
C SER A 88 1.38 -9.09 1.27
N HIS A 89 1.59 -9.80 2.38
CA HIS A 89 0.57 -10.56 3.09
C HIS A 89 -0.50 -9.69 3.77
N LEU A 90 -0.25 -8.39 3.94
CA LEU A 90 -1.22 -7.45 4.53
C LEU A 90 -2.20 -6.89 3.50
N SER A 91 -2.00 -7.20 2.21
CA SER A 91 -2.88 -6.69 1.17
C SER A 91 -4.24 -7.38 1.29
N PRO A 92 -5.35 -6.64 1.49
CA PRO A 92 -6.67 -7.24 1.47
C PRO A 92 -6.90 -7.80 0.08
N ASP A 93 -7.10 -9.11 0.01
CA ASP A 93 -7.58 -9.89 -1.13
C ASP A 93 -7.32 -9.23 -2.50
N HIS A 94 -6.05 -8.92 -2.79
CA HIS A 94 -5.66 -8.28 -4.05
C HIS A 94 -6.09 -9.16 -5.23
N LYS A 95 -6.08 -10.48 -5.01
CA LYS A 95 -6.58 -11.49 -5.92
C LYS A 95 -8.09 -11.38 -6.14
N GLN A 96 -8.90 -11.26 -5.08
CA GLN A 96 -10.36 -11.14 -5.24
C GLN A 96 -10.75 -9.84 -5.95
N ARG A 97 -10.06 -8.73 -5.67
CA ARG A 97 -10.30 -7.46 -6.39
C ARG A 97 -9.87 -7.53 -7.86
N ALA A 98 -8.75 -8.18 -8.16
CA ALA A 98 -8.31 -8.40 -9.55
C ALA A 98 -9.33 -9.26 -10.32
N VAL A 99 -9.82 -10.33 -9.70
CA VAL A 99 -10.86 -11.20 -10.29
C VAL A 99 -12.18 -10.45 -10.47
N ALA A 100 -12.62 -9.66 -9.47
CA ALA A 100 -13.84 -8.86 -9.56
C ALA A 100 -13.77 -7.75 -10.63
N ASN A 101 -12.60 -7.16 -10.84
CA ASN A 101 -12.41 -6.19 -11.92
C ASN A 101 -12.47 -6.85 -13.30
N LEU A 102 -11.90 -8.05 -13.44
CA LEU A 102 -11.97 -8.83 -14.67
C LEU A 102 -13.43 -9.24 -14.96
N SER A 103 -14.16 -9.78 -13.98
CA SER A 103 -15.56 -10.19 -14.17
C SER A 103 -16.44 -9.00 -14.62
N ARG A 104 -16.26 -7.83 -14.01
CA ARG A 104 -16.97 -6.60 -14.40
C ARG A 104 -16.69 -6.17 -15.85
N GLN A 105 -15.45 -6.33 -16.33
CA GLN A 105 -15.13 -6.03 -17.72
C GLN A 105 -15.72 -7.08 -18.67
N MET A 106 -15.67 -8.37 -18.31
CA MET A 106 -16.24 -9.44 -19.13
C MET A 106 -17.76 -9.30 -19.31
N ASP A 107 -18.49 -8.88 -18.27
CA ASP A 107 -19.93 -8.59 -18.32
C ASP A 107 -20.30 -7.47 -19.32
N THR A 108 -19.33 -6.65 -19.72
CA THR A 108 -19.58 -5.50 -20.63
C THR A 108 -19.23 -5.83 -22.08
N PHE A 109 -18.33 -6.79 -22.34
CA PHE A 109 -17.87 -7.11 -23.69
C PHE A 109 -18.48 -8.37 -24.28
N TRP A 110 -18.85 -9.37 -23.45
CA TRP A 110 -19.26 -10.69 -23.93
C TRP A 110 -20.75 -10.99 -23.79
N THR A 111 -21.46 -10.36 -22.85
CA THR A 111 -22.91 -10.56 -22.68
C THR A 111 -23.68 -9.72 -23.71
N PRO A 112 -24.32 -10.33 -24.73
CA PRO A 112 -25.30 -9.62 -25.54
C PRO A 112 -26.44 -9.18 -24.60
N GLU A 113 -27.15 -8.11 -24.95
CA GLU A 113 -28.32 -7.64 -24.20
C GLU A 113 -29.18 -8.81 -23.72
N ARG A 114 -29.31 -8.94 -22.40
CA ARG A 114 -30.10 -9.98 -21.74
C ARG A 114 -31.58 -9.75 -22.08
N THR A 115 -32.03 -10.28 -23.21
CA THR A 115 -33.45 -10.45 -23.51
C THR A 115 -34.00 -11.54 -22.61
N LYS A 116 -35.25 -11.38 -22.15
CA LYS A 116 -35.93 -12.22 -21.16
C LYS A 116 -36.15 -13.69 -21.58
N GLU A 117 -35.56 -14.13 -22.69
CA GLU A 117 -35.83 -15.43 -23.32
C GLU A 117 -34.69 -16.44 -23.11
N ASN A 118 -33.49 -16.03 -22.67
CA ASN A 118 -32.36 -16.94 -22.47
C ASN A 118 -32.01 -17.06 -20.98
N GLU A 119 -32.75 -17.92 -20.28
CA GLU A 119 -32.61 -18.23 -18.85
C GLU A 119 -31.64 -19.39 -18.55
N GLU A 120 -30.76 -19.76 -19.48
CA GLU A 120 -29.66 -20.67 -19.16
C GLU A 120 -28.51 -19.87 -18.53
N VAL A 121 -28.52 -19.83 -17.20
CA VAL A 121 -27.45 -19.31 -16.36
C VAL A 121 -26.17 -20.09 -16.67
N PHE A 122 -25.25 -19.48 -17.42
CA PHE A 122 -23.90 -20.04 -17.56
C PHE A 122 -23.14 -19.79 -16.25
N ASP A 123 -23.26 -20.74 -15.34
CA ASP A 123 -22.57 -20.73 -14.06
C ASP A 123 -21.08 -21.07 -14.26
N PHE A 124 -20.25 -20.04 -14.18
CA PHE A 124 -18.79 -20.19 -14.26
C PHE A 124 -18.21 -21.06 -13.14
N SER A 125 -18.94 -21.35 -12.06
CA SER A 125 -18.50 -22.30 -11.03
C SER A 125 -18.33 -23.72 -11.58
N GLN A 126 -19.15 -24.11 -12.57
CA GLN A 126 -19.09 -25.41 -13.24
C GLN A 126 -17.84 -25.59 -14.11
N LEU A 127 -17.24 -24.47 -14.57
CA LEU A 127 -16.06 -24.47 -15.45
C LEU A 127 -14.75 -24.68 -14.69
N PHE A 128 -14.76 -24.42 -13.37
CA PHE A 128 -13.62 -24.67 -12.48
C PHE A 128 -13.69 -26.04 -11.80
N GLU A 129 -14.84 -26.71 -11.81
CA GLU A 129 -15.01 -28.07 -11.29
C GLU A 129 -14.58 -29.17 -12.28
N SER A 130 -14.48 -28.85 -13.58
CA SER A 130 -13.91 -29.74 -14.59
C SER A 130 -12.37 -29.67 -14.61
N LYS A 131 -11.75 -30.07 -13.49
CA LYS A 131 -10.38 -30.61 -13.53
C LYS A 131 -10.42 -32.00 -14.15
N GLU A 132 -10.52 -32.08 -15.47
CA GLU A 132 -9.87 -33.19 -16.16
C GLU A 132 -8.38 -32.89 -16.21
N VAL A 133 -7.63 -33.86 -15.71
CA VAL A 133 -6.17 -33.92 -15.66
C VAL A 133 -5.64 -33.73 -17.08
N ILE A 134 -5.07 -32.55 -17.36
CA ILE A 134 -4.22 -32.37 -18.53
C ILE A 134 -2.92 -33.12 -18.19
N GLU A 135 -2.83 -34.39 -18.56
CA GLU A 135 -1.56 -35.10 -18.62
C GLU A 135 -0.67 -34.38 -19.64
N HIS A 136 0.37 -33.71 -19.14
CA HIS A 136 1.48 -33.30 -19.96
C HIS A 136 2.30 -34.54 -20.33
N PRO A 137 2.53 -34.85 -21.63
CA PRO A 137 3.61 -35.76 -21.97
C PRO A 137 4.91 -35.04 -21.65
N GLY A 138 5.65 -35.58 -20.68
CA GLY A 138 7.00 -35.12 -20.36
C GLY A 138 7.96 -35.34 -21.53
N PRO A 139 9.15 -34.70 -21.48
CA PRO A 139 10.15 -34.74 -22.55
C PRO A 139 10.75 -36.13 -22.79
#